data_AF-A0A7L5CET8-F1
#
_entry.id   AF-A0A7L5CET8-F1
#
_cell.length_a   1.000
_cell.length_b   1.000
_cell.length_c   1.000
_cell.angle_alpha   90.00
_cell.angle_beta   90.00
_cell.angle_gamma   90.00
#
_symmetry.space_group_name_H-M   'P 1'
#
loop_
_entity.id
_entity.type
_entity.pdbx_description
1 polymer ?
#
loop_
_entity_poly.entity_id
_entity_poly.type
_entity_poly.pdbx_seq_one_letter_code
_entity_poly.pdbx_strand_id
1 'polypeptide(L)'
;MKKLMLTAFITSPIFIFADTLCDGNTYQINKCLKSQMQKYDNKLNKVQNHDIKDFKEYRNKICSDISSTYKGGTYESVKYGNCIISMDKWYLKQIEKYTL
;
A
#
# COMPACT_ATOMS: atom_id res chain seq x y z
N MET A 1 37.46 10.47 35.74
CA MET A 1 36.95 9.42 34.83
C MET A 1 35.62 9.87 34.25
N LYS A 2 35.61 10.44 33.04
CA LYS A 2 34.36 10.82 32.35
C LYS A 2 33.94 9.63 31.48
N LYS A 3 32.87 8.94 31.86
CA LYS A 3 32.21 7.92 31.02
C LYS A 3 31.43 8.67 29.93
N LEU A 4 31.95 8.65 28.71
CA LEU A 4 31.24 9.12 27.53
C LEU A 4 30.24 8.03 27.13
N MET A 5 28.96 8.24 27.44
CA MET A 5 27.89 7.37 26.94
C MET A 5 27.75 7.62 25.44
N LEU A 6 28.26 6.70 24.62
CA LEU A 6 27.96 6.64 23.19
C LEU A 6 26.49 6.24 23.03
N THR A 7 25.62 7.23 22.89
CA THR A 7 24.27 7.02 22.36
C THR A 7 24.40 6.71 20.87
N ALA A 8 24.39 5.42 20.54
CA ALA A 8 24.22 4.97 19.17
C ALA A 8 22.83 5.40 18.71
N PHE A 9 22.76 6.49 17.95
CA PHE A 9 21.60 6.78 17.11
C PHE A 9 21.54 5.67 16.07
N ILE A 10 20.73 4.65 16.35
CA ILE A 10 20.34 3.64 15.38
C ILE A 10 19.48 4.39 14.37
N THR A 11 20.12 5.00 13.37
CA THR A 11 19.46 5.51 12.18
C THR A 11 18.97 4.31 11.39
N SER A 12 17.89 3.71 11.88
CA SER A 12 17.12 2.75 11.10
C SER A 12 16.82 3.42 9.76
N PRO A 13 17.16 2.81 8.62
CA PRO A 13 16.89 3.41 7.33
C PRO A 13 15.39 3.62 7.23
N ILE A 14 14.96 4.87 7.39
CA ILE A 14 13.61 5.28 7.08
C ILE A 14 13.54 5.06 5.57
N PHE A 15 12.98 3.92 5.16
CA PHE A 15 12.59 3.68 3.78
C PHE A 15 11.50 4.70 3.48
N ILE A 16 11.91 5.90 3.09
CA ILE A 16 11.04 6.91 2.49
C ILE A 16 10.66 6.30 1.15
N PHE A 17 9.58 5.51 1.17
CA PHE A 17 8.97 5.01 -0.03
C PHE A 17 8.31 6.21 -0.71
N ALA A 18 9.05 6.90 -1.58
CA ALA A 18 8.44 7.74 -2.58
C ALA A 18 7.35 6.90 -3.26
N ASP A 19 6.17 7.46 -3.40
CA ASP A 19 5.08 6.85 -4.16
C ASP A 19 5.63 6.54 -5.55
N THR A 20 5.94 5.27 -5.81
CA THR A 20 6.41 4.86 -7.14
C THR A 20 5.24 5.07 -8.07
N LEU A 21 5.30 6.14 -8.87
CA LEU A 21 4.44 6.27 -10.02
C LEU A 21 4.71 5.08 -10.93
N CYS A 22 3.68 4.27 -11.18
CA CYS A 22 3.76 3.21 -12.18
C CYS A 22 3.65 3.86 -13.56
N ASP A 23 4.77 3.92 -14.26
CA ASP A 23 4.89 4.55 -15.58
C ASP A 23 5.46 3.56 -16.61
N GLY A 24 5.37 3.94 -17.89
CA GLY A 24 5.82 3.16 -19.04
C GLY A 24 4.67 2.56 -19.84
N ASN A 25 4.95 1.50 -20.57
CA ASN A 25 3.92 0.83 -21.34
C ASN A 25 2.95 0.05 -20.44
N THR A 26 1.82 -0.38 -21.02
CA THR A 26 0.78 -1.17 -20.35
C THR A 26 1.33 -2.32 -19.50
N TYR A 27 2.30 -3.07 -20.02
CA TYR A 27 2.88 -4.21 -19.33
C TYR A 27 3.70 -3.78 -18.11
N GLN A 28 4.52 -2.74 -18.26
CA GLN A 28 5.33 -2.18 -17.17
C GLN A 28 4.44 -1.61 -16.07
N ILE A 29 3.38 -0.89 -16.43
CA ILE A 29 2.40 -0.34 -15.49
C ILE A 29 1.73 -1.47 -14.71
N ASN A 30 1.17 -2.47 -15.39
CA ASN A 30 0.49 -3.59 -14.72
C ASN A 30 1.43 -4.39 -13.82
N LYS A 31 2.68 -4.61 -14.24
CA LYS A 31 3.70 -5.28 -13.42
C LYS A 31 4.02 -4.48 -12.16
N CYS A 32 4.17 -3.17 -12.29
CA CYS A 32 4.40 -2.25 -11.17
C CYS A 32 3.22 -2.27 -10.19
N LEU A 33 1.99 -2.12 -10.69
CA LEU A 33 0.77 -2.13 -9.87
C LEU A 33 0.63 -3.44 -9.09
N LYS A 34 0.83 -4.59 -9.75
CA LYS A 34 0.79 -5.90 -9.09
C LYS A 34 1.81 -6.00 -7.95
N SER A 35 3.04 -5.55 -8.18
CA SER A 35 4.08 -5.53 -7.14
C SER A 35 3.71 -4.62 -5.96
N GLN A 36 3.17 -3.43 -6.24
CA GLN A 36 2.74 -2.51 -5.18
C GLN A 36 1.57 -3.06 -4.38
N MET A 37 0.56 -3.62 -5.04
CA MET A 37 -0.57 -4.27 -4.36
C MET A 37 -0.08 -5.38 -3.43
N GLN A 38 0.81 -6.25 -3.88
CA GLN A 38 1.40 -7.31 -3.04
C GLN A 38 2.18 -6.73 -1.84
N LYS A 39 2.95 -5.67 -2.07
CA LYS A 39 3.69 -4.98 -0.99
C LYS A 39 2.75 -4.44 0.08
N TYR A 40 1.67 -3.77 -0.30
CA TYR A 40 0.71 -3.20 0.66
C TYR A 40 -0.14 -4.27 1.32
N ASP A 41 -0.57 -5.31 0.59
CA ASP A 41 -1.30 -6.44 1.18
C ASP A 41 -0.46 -7.15 2.25
N ASN A 42 0.84 -7.35 2.00
CA ASN A 42 1.77 -7.90 2.99
C ASN A 42 1.94 -7.00 4.22
N LYS A 43 1.89 -5.68 4.06
CA LYS A 43 1.92 -4.75 5.22
C LYS A 43 0.64 -4.89 6.04
N LEU A 44 -0.51 -4.92 5.37
CA LEU A 44 -1.81 -5.10 6.00
C LEU A 44 -1.91 -6.44 6.76
N ASN A 45 -1.40 -7.52 6.19
CA ASN A 45 -1.40 -8.85 6.83
C ASN A 45 -0.57 -8.91 8.12
N LYS A 46 0.38 -7.99 8.31
CA LYS A 46 1.18 -7.88 9.54
C LYS A 46 0.47 -7.10 10.64
N VAL A 47 -0.60 -6.37 10.31
CA VAL A 47 -1.40 -5.66 11.30
C VAL A 47 -2.24 -6.69 12.04
N GLN A 48 -2.06 -6.80 13.35
CA GLN A 48 -2.91 -7.62 14.24
C GLN A 48 -4.24 -6.89 14.50
N ASN A 49 -5.03 -6.65 13.45
CA ASN A 49 -6.36 -6.05 13.55
C ASN A 49 -7.40 -7.03 13.02
N HIS A 50 -8.43 -7.31 13.82
CA HIS A 50 -9.52 -8.22 13.50
C HIS A 50 -10.34 -7.77 12.28
N ASP A 51 -10.40 -6.46 12.01
CA ASP A 51 -11.23 -5.89 10.94
C ASP A 51 -10.56 -5.93 9.56
N ILE A 52 -9.33 -6.46 9.45
CA ILE A 52 -8.57 -6.41 8.20
C ILE A 52 -9.25 -7.18 7.07
N LYS A 53 -9.93 -8.27 7.40
CA LYS A 53 -10.66 -9.09 6.43
C LYS A 53 -11.81 -8.29 5.82
N ASP A 54 -12.62 -7.67 6.66
CA ASP A 54 -13.79 -6.88 6.24
C ASP A 54 -13.36 -5.65 5.44
N PHE A 55 -12.28 -4.99 5.84
CA PHE A 55 -11.67 -3.91 5.05
C PHE A 55 -11.28 -4.39 3.65
N LYS A 56 -10.60 -5.54 3.51
CA LYS A 56 -10.18 -6.06 2.20
C LYS A 56 -11.36 -6.42 1.32
N GLU A 57 -12.42 -7.01 1.88
CA GLU A 57 -13.65 -7.32 1.15
C GLU A 57 -14.33 -6.03 0.65
N TYR A 58 -14.50 -5.04 1.53
CA TYR A 58 -15.05 -3.73 1.17
C TYR A 58 -14.23 -3.04 0.08
N ARG A 59 -12.90 -2.99 0.27
CA ARG A 59 -11.94 -2.43 -0.69
C ARG A 59 -12.07 -3.09 -2.06
N ASN A 60 -12.08 -4.42 -2.12
CA ASN A 60 -12.20 -5.14 -3.39
C ASN A 60 -13.52 -4.82 -4.09
N LYS A 61 -14.63 -4.77 -3.34
CA LYS A 61 -15.95 -4.43 -3.89
C LYS A 61 -15.98 -3.05 -4.52
N ILE A 62 -15.54 -2.01 -3.79
CA ILE A 62 -15.54 -0.63 -4.28
C ILE A 62 -14.58 -0.47 -5.46
N CYS A 63 -13.37 -1.03 -5.37
CA CYS A 63 -12.40 -0.91 -6.45
C CYS A 63 -12.84 -1.64 -7.73
N SER A 64 -13.52 -2.79 -7.60
CA SER A 64 -14.11 -3.50 -8.73
C SER A 64 -15.26 -2.70 -9.35
N ASP A 65 -16.12 -2.10 -8.54
CA ASP A 65 -17.25 -1.29 -9.02
C ASP A 65 -16.74 -0.08 -9.83
N ILE A 66 -15.80 0.68 -9.25
CA ILE A 66 -15.17 1.83 -9.92
C ILE A 66 -14.47 1.41 -11.21
N SER A 67 -13.71 0.31 -11.20
CA SER A 67 -12.95 -0.11 -12.37
C SER A 67 -13.84 -0.65 -13.49
N SER A 68 -14.97 -1.27 -13.15
CA SER A 68 -15.90 -1.85 -14.14
C SER A 68 -16.52 -0.82 -15.08
N THR A 69 -16.57 0.46 -14.67
CA THR A 69 -17.03 1.58 -15.51
C THR A 69 -16.26 1.71 -16.82
N TYR A 70 -15.04 1.16 -16.87
CA TYR A 70 -14.15 1.20 -18.04
C TYR A 70 -14.28 -0.01 -18.97
N LYS A 71 -15.23 -0.92 -18.71
CA LYS A 71 -15.66 -1.99 -19.63
C LYS A 71 -14.53 -2.91 -20.12
N GLY A 72 -13.61 -3.32 -19.26
CA GLY A 72 -12.57 -4.30 -19.59
C GLY A 72 -11.21 -3.72 -19.96
N GLY A 73 -10.32 -4.65 -20.30
CA GLY A 73 -8.99 -4.35 -20.82
C GLY A 73 -8.05 -3.70 -19.81
N THR A 74 -6.98 -3.12 -20.34
CA THR A 74 -5.89 -2.53 -19.55
C THR A 74 -6.35 -1.39 -18.66
N TYR A 75 -7.28 -0.56 -19.12
CA TYR A 75 -7.67 0.63 -18.38
C TYR A 75 -8.43 0.26 -17.10
N GLU A 76 -9.33 -0.73 -17.17
CA GLU A 76 -9.98 -1.31 -16.00
C GLU A 76 -8.93 -1.87 -15.01
N SER A 77 -7.98 -2.69 -15.47
CA SER A 77 -6.97 -3.28 -14.58
C SER A 77 -6.11 -2.23 -13.88
N VAL A 78 -5.75 -1.16 -14.61
CA VAL A 78 -4.97 -0.04 -14.06
C VAL A 78 -5.79 0.74 -13.02
N LYS A 79 -7.07 0.97 -13.26
CA LYS A 79 -7.96 1.68 -12.32
C LYS A 79 -8.20 0.86 -11.06
N TYR A 80 -8.42 -0.44 -11.21
CA TYR A 80 -8.52 -1.37 -10.09
C TYR A 80 -7.26 -1.34 -9.22
N GLY A 81 -6.08 -1.55 -9.83
CA GLY A 81 -4.82 -1.59 -9.09
C GLY A 81 -4.51 -0.30 -8.34
N ASN A 82 -4.72 0.86 -8.97
CA ASN A 82 -4.54 2.15 -8.31
C ASN A 82 -5.52 2.35 -7.14
N CYS A 83 -6.78 1.94 -7.28
CA CYS A 83 -7.75 2.02 -6.20
C CYS A 83 -7.32 1.19 -4.98
N ILE A 84 -6.91 -0.07 -5.20
CA ILE A 84 -6.43 -0.96 -4.14
C ILE A 84 -5.26 -0.32 -3.39
N ILE A 85 -4.25 0.18 -4.11
CA ILE A 85 -3.06 0.80 -3.51
C ILE A 85 -3.42 2.03 -2.68
N SER A 86 -4.30 2.90 -3.21
CA SER A 86 -4.74 4.11 -2.50
C SER A 86 -5.50 3.79 -1.22
N MET A 87 -6.40 2.81 -1.26
CA MET A 87 -7.15 2.39 -0.09
C MET A 87 -6.25 1.73 0.97
N ASP A 88 -5.32 0.87 0.56
CA ASP A 88 -4.39 0.22 1.49
C ASP A 88 -3.48 1.23 2.18
N LYS A 89 -2.94 2.20 1.43
CA LYS A 89 -2.16 3.32 1.99
C LYS A 89 -2.98 4.11 3.01
N TRP A 90 -4.22 4.45 2.66
CA TRP A 90 -5.11 5.19 3.55
C TRP A 90 -5.36 4.41 4.85
N TYR A 91 -5.67 3.12 4.76
CA TYR A 91 -5.98 2.29 5.92
C TYR A 91 -4.78 2.10 6.84
N LEU A 92 -3.59 1.83 6.28
CA LEU A 92 -2.35 1.78 7.05
C LEU A 92 -2.08 3.10 7.79
N LYS A 93 -2.32 4.24 7.14
CA LYS A 93 -2.18 5.56 7.76
C LYS A 93 -3.19 5.78 8.89
N GLN A 94 -4.42 5.25 8.78
CA GLN A 94 -5.39 5.30 9.88
C GLN A 94 -4.86 4.50 11.07
N ILE A 95 -4.39 3.27 10.86
CA ILE A 95 -3.87 2.43 11.93
C ILE A 95 -2.67 3.09 12.63
N GLU A 96 -1.70 3.62 11.87
CA GLU A 96 -0.55 4.34 12.45
C GLU A 96 -0.97 5.52 13.33
N LYS A 97 -2.03 6.24 12.95
CA LYS A 97 -2.55 7.38 13.72
C LYS A 97 -3.22 6.98 15.03
N TYR A 98 -3.82 5.79 15.11
CA TYR A 98 -4.54 5.31 16.30
C TYR A 98 -3.72 4.37 17.19
N THR A 99 -2.48 4.05 16.80
CA THR A 99 -1.56 3.18 17.59
C THR A 99 -0.48 3.98 18.33
N LEU A 100 -0.39 5.30 18.09
CA LEU A 100 0.43 6.26 18.84
C LEU A 100 -0.45 7.05 19.80
#